data_AF-A0A534BG80-F1
#
_entry.id   AF-A0A534BG80-F1
#
_cell.length_a   1.000
_cell.length_b   1.000
_cell.length_c   1.000
_cell.angle_alpha   90.00
_cell.angle_beta   90.00
_cell.angle_gamma   90.00
#
_symmetry.space_group_name_H-M   'P 1'
#
loop_
_entity.id
_entity.type
_entity.pdbx_description
1 polymer ?
#
loop_
_entity_poly.entity_id
_entity_poly.type
_entity_poly.pdbx_seq_one_letter_code
_entity_poly.pdbx_strand_id
1 'polypeptide(L)'
;LYHGGAFDMSCTVKVYFALKLAGDDPESPHMARARAAILERGGAASCNVFTRIALALFGQLPWRGVPYIPVEIVLLPRWFPFNIHRVSYWSRAVMVPLLILCTLKPRARNPRNVDIRELFTTPPEEERRYFRRPLGGSAALARAFFSLDRLARSLDGLIPRALREHALERAEAWMLERLNGEDGLGAIFPAMVNALEALSVRGYSPDHPHRRGAKRALEKLLVEDYSSAYCRPCVSTVWDTALAGLAMQEEGSAGARAAALRGLEWLEPRQLLDDPGDWRTRRPHLPG
;
A
#
# COMPACT_ATOMS: atom_id res chain seq x y z
N LEU A 1 8.07 -2.45 -14.41
CA LEU A 1 8.20 -2.26 -12.94
C LEU A 1 9.58 -2.61 -12.39
N TYR A 2 10.42 -3.38 -13.09
CA TYR A 2 11.81 -3.67 -12.70
C TYR A 2 12.79 -2.95 -13.65
N HIS A 3 14.07 -2.90 -13.27
CA HIS A 3 15.13 -2.28 -14.06
C HIS A 3 15.27 -2.94 -15.45
N GLY A 4 15.33 -2.13 -16.51
CA GLY A 4 15.34 -2.63 -17.91
C GLY A 4 13.98 -3.18 -18.40
N GLY A 5 12.94 -3.13 -17.58
CA GLY A 5 11.58 -3.50 -17.99
C GLY A 5 10.90 -2.43 -18.85
N ALA A 6 9.75 -2.79 -19.42
CA ALA A 6 8.92 -1.87 -20.18
C ALA A 6 8.39 -0.69 -19.33
N PHE A 7 8.01 0.39 -20.01
CA PHE A 7 7.37 1.56 -19.41
C PHE A 7 6.16 1.15 -18.56
N ASP A 8 6.08 1.69 -17.35
CA ASP A 8 4.92 1.55 -16.46
C ASP A 8 4.35 2.93 -16.11
N MET A 9 3.10 3.19 -16.50
CA MET A 9 2.44 4.48 -16.29
C MET A 9 2.44 4.91 -14.82
N SER A 10 2.16 3.96 -13.92
CA SER A 10 1.97 4.25 -12.50
C SER A 10 3.29 4.55 -11.81
N CYS A 11 4.35 3.84 -12.17
CA CYS A 11 5.71 4.09 -11.73
C CYS A 11 6.19 5.46 -12.20
N THR A 12 6.11 5.73 -13.52
CA THR A 12 6.61 6.99 -14.09
C THR A 12 5.90 8.20 -13.50
N VAL A 13 4.57 8.15 -13.33
CA VAL A 13 3.81 9.26 -12.72
C VAL A 13 4.20 9.48 -11.26
N LYS A 14 4.36 8.41 -10.46
CA LYS A 14 4.81 8.54 -9.06
C LYS A 14 6.21 9.15 -8.97
N VAL A 15 7.14 8.69 -9.79
CA VAL A 15 8.52 9.18 -9.82
C VAL A 15 8.56 10.63 -10.27
N TYR A 16 7.88 10.98 -11.36
CA TYR A 16 7.77 12.37 -11.82
C TYR A 16 7.24 13.28 -10.71
N PHE A 17 6.15 12.88 -10.06
CA PHE A 17 5.56 13.70 -9.01
C PHE A 17 6.48 13.82 -7.80
N ALA A 18 7.17 12.74 -7.40
CA ALA A 18 8.15 12.77 -6.32
C ALA A 18 9.32 13.70 -6.62
N LEU A 19 9.86 13.68 -7.84
CA LEU A 19 10.94 14.60 -8.28
C LEU A 19 10.48 16.05 -8.28
N LYS A 20 9.29 16.34 -8.83
CA LYS A 20 8.71 17.69 -8.79
C LYS A 20 8.45 18.15 -7.35
N LEU A 21 8.00 17.25 -6.48
CA LEU A 21 7.85 17.48 -5.05
C LEU A 21 9.17 17.61 -4.31
N ALA A 22 10.31 17.19 -4.88
CA ALA A 22 11.65 17.41 -4.35
C ALA A 22 12.21 18.76 -4.82
N GLY A 23 11.87 19.22 -6.02
CA GLY A 23 12.20 20.53 -6.54
C GLY A 23 12.69 20.56 -7.98
N ASP A 24 12.69 19.40 -8.66
CA ASP A 24 13.11 19.32 -10.05
C ASP A 24 12.22 20.17 -10.96
N ASP A 25 12.86 20.93 -11.85
CA ASP A 25 12.18 21.75 -12.86
C ASP A 25 11.47 20.84 -13.88
N PRO A 26 10.15 20.99 -14.12
CA PRO A 26 9.40 20.29 -15.15
C PRO A 26 10.02 20.33 -16.55
N GLU A 27 10.80 21.35 -16.87
CA GLU A 27 11.48 21.52 -18.16
C GLU A 27 12.87 20.86 -18.22
N SER A 28 13.36 20.30 -17.11
CA SER A 28 14.60 19.51 -17.11
C SER A 28 14.50 18.31 -18.05
N PRO A 29 15.60 17.89 -18.72
CA PRO A 29 15.56 16.84 -19.75
C PRO A 29 14.90 15.53 -19.31
N HIS A 30 15.12 15.08 -18.08
CA HIS A 30 14.51 13.85 -17.54
C HIS A 30 13.02 14.01 -17.24
N MET A 31 12.61 15.18 -16.72
CA MET A 31 11.21 15.51 -16.47
C MET A 31 10.42 15.62 -17.79
N ALA A 32 10.93 16.39 -18.74
CA ALA A 32 10.29 16.55 -20.05
C ALA A 32 10.10 15.21 -20.79
N ARG A 33 11.11 14.33 -20.75
CA ARG A 33 11.04 12.98 -21.31
C ARG A 33 9.97 12.13 -20.63
N ALA A 34 9.91 12.14 -19.30
CA ALA A 34 8.90 11.40 -18.55
C ALA A 34 7.49 11.92 -18.84
N ARG A 35 7.29 13.24 -18.87
CA ARG A 35 6.03 13.89 -19.23
C ARG A 35 5.57 13.49 -20.63
N ALA A 36 6.44 13.57 -21.64
CA ALA A 36 6.11 13.16 -23.00
C ALA A 36 5.67 11.68 -23.07
N ALA A 37 6.43 10.78 -22.43
CA ALA A 37 6.11 9.36 -22.40
C ALA A 37 4.78 9.04 -21.70
N ILE A 38 4.43 9.80 -20.64
CA ILE A 38 3.15 9.72 -19.94
C ILE A 38 2.00 10.16 -20.86
N LEU A 39 2.12 11.32 -21.49
CA LEU A 39 1.07 11.87 -22.34
C LEU A 39 0.79 10.99 -23.57
N GLU A 40 1.83 10.49 -24.22
CA GLU A 40 1.74 9.55 -25.36
C GLU A 40 0.93 8.28 -25.03
N ARG A 41 0.91 7.87 -23.74
CA ARG A 41 0.25 6.63 -23.28
C ARG A 41 -1.08 6.88 -22.56
N GLY A 42 -1.67 8.06 -22.76
CA GLY A 42 -3.01 8.41 -22.25
C GLY A 42 -3.01 9.04 -20.86
N GLY A 43 -1.88 9.61 -20.43
CA GLY A 43 -1.78 10.48 -19.27
C GLY A 43 -1.97 9.82 -17.90
N ALA A 44 -1.81 10.62 -16.85
CA ALA A 44 -1.89 10.18 -15.46
C ALA A 44 -3.27 9.60 -15.06
N ALA A 45 -4.35 9.94 -15.78
CA ALA A 45 -5.67 9.33 -15.58
C ALA A 45 -5.66 7.80 -15.80
N SER A 46 -4.74 7.29 -16.61
CA SER A 46 -4.59 5.87 -16.93
C SER A 46 -3.82 5.07 -15.87
N CYS A 47 -3.44 5.69 -14.75
CA CYS A 47 -2.73 5.00 -13.68
C CYS A 47 -3.57 3.90 -12.98
N ASN A 48 -2.88 2.96 -12.34
CA ASN A 48 -3.51 1.95 -11.51
C ASN A 48 -4.20 2.56 -10.27
N VAL A 49 -4.99 1.75 -9.57
CA VAL A 49 -5.80 2.21 -8.43
C VAL A 49 -4.96 2.81 -7.31
N PHE A 50 -3.81 2.22 -6.95
CA PHE A 50 -2.99 2.72 -5.85
C PHE A 50 -2.39 4.10 -6.15
N THR A 51 -1.92 4.30 -7.38
CA THR A 51 -1.47 5.63 -7.81
C THR A 51 -2.62 6.62 -7.81
N ARG A 52 -3.81 6.24 -8.30
CA ARG A 52 -4.97 7.14 -8.29
C ARG A 52 -5.41 7.50 -6.87
N ILE A 53 -5.33 6.57 -5.91
CA ILE A 53 -5.57 6.89 -4.49
C ILE A 53 -4.55 7.91 -3.99
N ALA A 54 -3.25 7.70 -4.24
CA ALA A 54 -2.22 8.65 -3.84
C ALA A 54 -2.46 10.04 -4.47
N LEU A 55 -2.76 10.09 -5.77
CA LEU A 55 -3.09 11.34 -6.46
C LEU A 55 -4.35 12.01 -5.90
N ALA A 56 -5.38 11.25 -5.52
CA ALA A 56 -6.58 11.79 -4.89
C ALA A 56 -6.29 12.39 -3.49
N LEU A 57 -5.45 11.72 -2.69
CA LEU A 57 -4.99 12.24 -1.39
C LEU A 57 -4.22 13.56 -1.57
N PHE A 58 -3.41 13.68 -2.63
CA PHE A 58 -2.71 14.92 -3.00
C PHE A 58 -3.59 15.95 -3.75
N GLY A 59 -4.87 15.66 -3.95
CA GLY A 59 -5.81 16.56 -4.64
C GLY A 59 -5.54 16.72 -6.14
N GLN A 60 -4.74 15.85 -6.75
CA GLN A 60 -4.38 15.90 -8.17
C GLN A 60 -5.46 15.31 -9.09
N LEU A 61 -6.37 14.51 -8.52
CA LEU A 61 -7.56 14.04 -9.21
C LEU A 61 -8.72 13.89 -8.21
N PRO A 62 -9.98 13.95 -8.68
CA PRO A 62 -11.14 13.80 -7.81
C PRO A 62 -11.34 12.35 -7.37
N TRP A 63 -11.87 12.14 -6.15
CA TRP A 63 -12.17 10.82 -5.59
C TRP A 63 -13.09 9.93 -6.46
N ARG A 64 -13.85 10.52 -7.39
CA ARG A 64 -14.62 9.73 -8.38
C ARG A 64 -13.73 8.90 -9.32
N GLY A 65 -12.46 9.26 -9.44
CA GLY A 65 -11.43 8.53 -10.17
C GLY A 65 -10.80 7.40 -9.35
N VAL A 66 -11.32 7.09 -8.16
CA VAL A 66 -10.87 6.00 -7.28
C VAL A 66 -12.04 5.05 -7.01
N PRO A 67 -11.87 3.71 -7.04
CA PRO A 67 -12.94 2.79 -6.65
C PRO A 67 -13.51 3.17 -5.29
N TYR A 68 -14.82 3.07 -5.15
CA TYR A 68 -15.48 3.28 -3.87
C TYR A 68 -15.22 2.07 -2.97
N ILE A 69 -14.25 2.22 -2.06
CA ILE A 69 -13.83 1.21 -1.09
C ILE A 69 -14.01 1.76 0.34
N PRO A 70 -15.24 1.74 0.86
CA PRO A 70 -15.56 2.38 2.13
C PRO A 70 -15.20 1.47 3.32
N VAL A 71 -14.95 2.07 4.49
CA VAL A 71 -14.46 1.36 5.68
C VAL A 71 -15.43 0.32 6.22
N GLU A 72 -16.72 0.46 5.97
CA GLU A 72 -17.77 -0.49 6.36
C GLU A 72 -17.54 -1.90 5.79
N ILE A 73 -16.67 -2.07 4.78
CA ILE A 73 -16.18 -3.38 4.30
C ILE A 73 -15.61 -4.23 5.46
N VAL A 74 -15.03 -3.63 6.49
CA VAL A 74 -14.48 -4.35 7.66
C VAL A 74 -15.56 -5.02 8.51
N LEU A 75 -16.82 -4.58 8.40
CA LEU A 75 -17.96 -5.12 9.13
C LEU A 75 -18.66 -6.25 8.36
N LEU A 76 -18.28 -6.50 7.10
CA LEU A 76 -18.95 -7.50 6.27
C LEU A 76 -18.77 -8.91 6.86
N PRO A 77 -19.88 -9.67 7.00
CA PRO A 77 -19.83 -10.98 7.62
C PRO A 77 -19.12 -12.01 6.72
N ARG A 78 -18.66 -13.10 7.32
CA ARG A 78 -17.87 -14.15 6.62
C ARG A 78 -18.60 -14.84 5.46
N TRP A 79 -19.93 -14.88 5.51
CA TRP A 79 -20.77 -15.44 4.45
C TRP A 79 -20.85 -14.52 3.22
N PHE A 80 -20.61 -13.22 3.39
CA PHE A 80 -20.71 -12.26 2.31
C PHE A 80 -19.62 -12.50 1.24
N PRO A 81 -19.92 -12.38 -0.07
CA PRO A 81 -19.02 -12.80 -1.15
C PRO A 81 -17.61 -12.22 -1.08
N PHE A 82 -17.47 -10.96 -0.64
CA PHE A 82 -16.20 -10.30 -0.36
C PHE A 82 -16.11 -9.85 1.09
N ASN A 83 -15.15 -10.35 1.85
CA ASN A 83 -14.87 -9.90 3.21
C ASN A 83 -13.38 -10.03 3.49
N ILE A 84 -12.89 -9.29 4.48
CA ILE A 84 -11.45 -9.19 4.77
C ILE A 84 -10.80 -10.56 5.07
N HIS A 85 -11.56 -11.54 5.59
CA HIS A 85 -11.05 -12.87 5.92
C HIS A 85 -10.88 -13.81 4.71
N ARG A 86 -11.46 -13.46 3.56
CA ARG A 86 -11.29 -14.19 2.30
C ARG A 86 -10.08 -13.69 1.50
N VAL A 87 -9.53 -12.54 1.85
CA VAL A 87 -8.34 -11.97 1.19
C VAL A 87 -7.07 -12.45 1.91
N SER A 88 -5.98 -12.59 1.16
CA SER A 88 -4.65 -12.90 1.70
C SER A 88 -4.22 -11.90 2.76
N TYR A 89 -3.35 -12.33 3.67
CA TYR A 89 -2.88 -11.52 4.78
C TYR A 89 -2.23 -10.20 4.33
N TRP A 90 -1.28 -10.26 3.39
CA TRP A 90 -0.61 -9.05 2.88
C TRP A 90 -1.59 -8.04 2.30
N SER A 91 -2.61 -8.51 1.56
CA SER A 91 -3.61 -7.64 0.97
C SER A 91 -4.50 -7.03 2.05
N ARG A 92 -4.87 -7.80 3.08
CA ARG A 92 -5.63 -7.30 4.23
C ARG A 92 -4.88 -6.20 4.98
N ALA A 93 -3.59 -6.42 5.26
CA ALA A 93 -2.71 -5.46 5.93
C ALA A 93 -2.61 -4.13 5.16
N VAL A 94 -2.60 -4.16 3.82
CA VAL A 94 -2.64 -2.95 3.00
C VAL A 94 -4.03 -2.32 2.99
N MET A 95 -5.08 -3.14 2.82
CA MET A 95 -6.45 -2.67 2.60
C MET A 95 -7.05 -2.00 3.83
N VAL A 96 -6.94 -2.58 5.03
CA VAL A 96 -7.64 -2.05 6.22
C VAL A 96 -7.29 -0.59 6.52
N PRO A 97 -6.01 -0.17 6.63
CA PRO A 97 -5.69 1.25 6.80
C PRO A 97 -6.05 2.09 5.58
N LEU A 98 -5.97 1.54 4.36
CA LEU A 98 -6.37 2.24 3.15
C LEU A 98 -7.87 2.55 3.11
N LEU A 99 -8.72 1.67 3.64
CA LEU A 99 -10.16 1.90 3.76
C LEU A 99 -10.47 3.11 4.65
N ILE A 100 -9.72 3.30 5.73
CA ILE A 100 -9.81 4.49 6.59
C ILE A 100 -9.49 5.74 5.74
N LEU A 101 -8.37 5.73 5.02
CA LEU A 101 -7.95 6.86 4.18
C LEU A 101 -8.94 7.15 3.05
N CYS A 102 -9.49 6.13 2.38
CA CYS A 102 -10.47 6.30 1.31
C CYS A 102 -11.85 6.74 1.80
N THR A 103 -12.18 6.49 3.07
CA THR A 103 -13.42 6.96 3.71
C THR A 103 -13.28 8.41 4.17
N LEU A 104 -12.21 8.72 4.91
CA LEU A 104 -11.97 10.05 5.49
C LEU A 104 -11.47 11.05 4.45
N LYS A 105 -10.90 10.57 3.34
CA LYS A 105 -10.46 11.36 2.18
C LYS A 105 -9.58 12.56 2.60
N PRO A 106 -8.55 12.35 3.46
CA PRO A 106 -7.74 13.45 3.96
C PRO A 106 -6.96 14.09 2.82
N ARG A 107 -6.69 15.39 2.95
CA ARG A 107 -5.83 16.11 2.00
C ARG A 107 -4.38 16.06 2.47
N ALA A 108 -3.49 15.58 1.60
CA ALA A 108 -2.06 15.53 1.87
C ALA A 108 -1.49 16.94 2.10
N ARG A 109 -0.46 17.03 2.96
CA ARG A 109 0.28 18.26 3.21
C ARG A 109 1.20 18.53 2.01
N ASN A 110 0.89 19.58 1.26
CA ASN A 110 1.66 20.01 0.08
C ASN A 110 2.01 21.51 0.21
N PRO A 111 3.02 21.87 1.03
CA PRO A 111 3.31 23.27 1.39
C PRO A 111 3.76 24.12 0.20
N ARG A 112 4.38 23.50 -0.81
CA ARG A 112 4.80 24.17 -2.06
C ARG A 112 3.69 24.23 -3.11
N ASN A 113 2.50 23.69 -2.81
CA ASN A 113 1.36 23.61 -3.72
C ASN A 113 1.73 23.04 -5.11
N VAL A 114 2.63 22.05 -5.13
CA VAL A 114 3.09 21.40 -6.37
C VAL A 114 1.95 20.55 -6.93
N ASP A 115 1.58 20.79 -8.18
CA ASP A 115 0.64 19.95 -8.93
C ASP A 115 1.33 19.22 -10.08
N ILE A 116 0.61 18.32 -10.74
CA ILE A 116 1.06 17.57 -11.93
C ILE A 116 0.04 17.63 -13.07
N ARG A 117 -0.65 18.77 -13.23
CA ARG A 117 -1.70 18.92 -14.26
C ARG A 117 -1.17 18.68 -15.67
N GLU A 118 0.10 18.99 -15.92
CA GLU A 118 0.80 18.75 -17.18
C GLU A 118 0.93 17.25 -17.55
N LEU A 119 0.63 16.32 -16.63
CA LEU A 119 0.65 14.88 -16.88
C LEU A 119 -0.70 14.35 -17.37
N PHE A 120 -1.74 15.17 -17.44
CA PHE A 120 -3.08 14.77 -17.85
C PHE A 120 -3.39 15.22 -19.28
N THR A 121 -3.93 14.31 -20.10
CA THR A 121 -4.42 14.62 -21.46
C THR A 121 -5.80 15.28 -21.45
N THR A 122 -6.53 15.13 -20.36
CA THR A 122 -7.84 15.74 -20.11
C THR A 122 -7.83 16.24 -18.67
N PRO A 123 -8.30 17.47 -18.38
CA PRO A 123 -8.37 17.96 -17.02
C PRO A 123 -8.97 16.93 -16.06
N PRO A 124 -8.34 16.63 -14.91
CA PRO A 124 -8.82 15.60 -13.98
C PRO A 124 -10.30 15.77 -13.57
N GLU A 125 -10.79 17.01 -13.54
CA GLU A 125 -12.15 17.39 -13.17
C GLU A 125 -13.17 17.07 -14.26
N GLU A 126 -12.71 16.93 -15.50
CA GLU A 126 -13.51 16.59 -16.69
C GLU A 126 -13.43 15.10 -17.01
N GLU A 127 -12.33 14.42 -16.66
CA GLU A 127 -12.18 12.99 -16.90
C GLU A 127 -13.31 12.16 -16.25
N ARG A 128 -13.87 11.23 -17.03
CA ARG A 128 -14.98 10.33 -16.67
C ARG A 128 -14.62 8.85 -16.87
N ARG A 129 -13.53 8.53 -17.57
CA ARG A 129 -13.10 7.20 -18.00
C ARG A 129 -11.88 6.69 -17.22
N TYR A 130 -11.78 7.02 -15.94
CA TYR A 130 -10.76 6.48 -15.01
C TYR A 130 -10.76 4.95 -14.91
N PHE A 131 -11.87 4.30 -15.21
CA PHE A 131 -11.99 2.85 -15.23
C PHE A 131 -12.15 2.37 -16.66
N ARG A 132 -11.06 1.84 -17.23
CA ARG A 132 -11.11 1.21 -18.56
C ARG A 132 -12.01 -0.03 -18.48
N ARG A 133 -12.97 -0.11 -19.39
CA ARG A 133 -13.86 -1.27 -19.51
C ARG A 133 -13.08 -2.43 -20.13
N PRO A 134 -13.09 -3.63 -19.54
CA PRO A 134 -12.52 -4.81 -20.20
C PRO A 134 -13.22 -5.02 -21.54
N LEU A 135 -12.45 -5.30 -22.59
CA LEU A 135 -12.95 -5.80 -23.86
C LEU A 135 -13.06 -7.33 -23.76
N GLY A 136 -14.21 -7.93 -24.08
CA GLY A 136 -14.40 -9.39 -24.09
C GLY A 136 -15.41 -9.95 -23.08
N GLY A 137 -15.37 -11.27 -22.83
CA GLY A 137 -16.38 -12.02 -22.07
C GLY A 137 -16.62 -11.60 -20.61
N SER A 138 -15.69 -10.83 -20.02
CA SER A 138 -15.82 -10.25 -18.68
C SER A 138 -16.49 -8.86 -18.66
N ALA A 139 -16.85 -8.31 -19.83
CA ALA A 139 -17.39 -6.96 -19.94
C ALA A 139 -18.74 -6.78 -19.22
N ALA A 140 -19.60 -7.82 -19.18
CA ALA A 140 -20.87 -7.76 -18.46
C ALA A 140 -20.67 -7.69 -16.94
N LEU A 141 -19.78 -8.52 -16.41
CA LEU A 141 -19.42 -8.51 -14.99
C LEU A 141 -18.78 -7.17 -14.60
N ALA A 142 -17.86 -6.65 -15.43
CA ALA A 142 -17.25 -5.35 -15.20
C ALA A 142 -18.28 -4.21 -15.22
N ARG A 143 -19.25 -4.24 -16.15
CA ARG A 143 -20.36 -3.28 -16.17
C ARG A 143 -21.17 -3.34 -14.88
N ALA A 144 -21.50 -4.55 -14.40
CA ALA A 144 -22.21 -4.73 -13.15
C ALA A 144 -21.43 -4.14 -11.96
N PHE A 145 -20.12 -4.43 -11.86
CA PHE A 145 -19.25 -3.86 -10.83
C PHE A 145 -19.17 -2.33 -10.89
N PHE A 146 -19.03 -1.73 -12.09
CA PHE A 146 -18.98 -0.27 -12.21
C PHE A 146 -20.31 0.40 -11.87
N SER A 147 -21.44 -0.24 -12.23
CA SER A 147 -22.76 0.23 -11.82
C SER A 147 -22.95 0.14 -10.32
N LEU A 148 -22.50 -0.95 -9.69
CA LEU A 148 -22.52 -1.13 -8.25
C LEU A 148 -21.65 -0.09 -7.53
N ASP A 149 -20.43 0.16 -8.02
CA ASP A 149 -19.52 1.20 -7.51
C ASP A 149 -20.19 2.59 -7.54
N ARG A 150 -20.80 2.94 -8.68
CA ARG A 150 -21.49 4.22 -8.84
C ARG A 150 -22.70 4.33 -7.93
N LEU A 151 -23.50 3.27 -7.82
CA LEU A 151 -24.66 3.23 -6.93
C LEU A 151 -24.22 3.34 -5.47
N ALA A 152 -23.28 2.52 -5.03
CA ALA A 152 -22.75 2.54 -3.68
C ALA A 152 -22.17 3.90 -3.30
N ARG A 153 -21.45 4.56 -4.22
CA ARG A 153 -20.97 5.93 -4.03
C ARG A 153 -22.11 6.95 -3.92
N SER A 154 -23.17 6.82 -4.71
CA SER A 154 -24.33 7.73 -4.61
C SER A 154 -25.11 7.55 -3.29
N LEU A 155 -25.05 6.35 -2.71
CA LEU A 155 -25.67 6.02 -1.43
C LEU A 155 -24.74 6.25 -0.22
N ASP A 156 -23.49 6.70 -0.44
CA ASP A 156 -22.49 6.96 0.62
C ASP A 156 -23.02 7.91 1.71
N GLY A 157 -23.79 8.93 1.29
CA GLY A 157 -24.42 9.90 2.21
C GLY A 157 -25.55 9.34 3.06
N LEU A 158 -26.07 8.15 2.73
CA LEU A 158 -27.13 7.47 3.50
C LEU A 158 -26.57 6.59 4.62
N ILE A 159 -25.26 6.31 4.61
CA ILE A 159 -24.65 5.48 5.64
C ILE A 159 -24.68 6.25 6.96
N PRO A 160 -25.31 5.71 8.03
CA PRO A 160 -25.40 6.39 9.32
C PRO A 160 -24.01 6.71 9.87
N ARG A 161 -23.83 7.94 10.39
CA ARG A 161 -22.54 8.38 10.96
C ARG A 161 -22.04 7.46 12.07
N ALA A 162 -22.94 6.95 12.91
CA ALA A 162 -22.59 6.00 13.97
C ALA A 162 -22.06 4.67 13.42
N LEU A 163 -22.63 4.16 12.32
CA LEU A 163 -22.15 2.95 11.67
C LEU A 163 -20.76 3.16 11.05
N ARG A 164 -20.55 4.32 10.44
CA ARG A 164 -19.25 4.71 9.88
C ARG A 164 -18.17 4.83 10.96
N GLU A 165 -18.47 5.49 12.07
CA GLU A 165 -17.52 5.60 13.18
C GLU A 165 -17.22 4.24 13.78
N HIS A 166 -18.23 3.38 13.96
CA HIS A 166 -18.01 2.02 14.41
C HIS A 166 -17.12 1.20 13.47
N ALA A 167 -17.28 1.37 12.15
CA ALA A 167 -16.41 0.74 11.16
C ALA A 167 -14.97 1.29 11.22
N LEU A 168 -14.80 2.61 11.41
CA LEU A 168 -13.49 3.24 11.62
C LEU A 168 -12.79 2.70 12.86
N GLU A 169 -13.49 2.65 14.00
CA GLU A 169 -12.99 2.07 15.25
C GLU A 169 -12.59 0.61 15.07
N ARG A 170 -13.39 -0.19 14.34
CA ARG A 170 -13.08 -1.60 14.08
C ARG A 170 -11.84 -1.76 13.20
N ALA A 171 -11.70 -0.95 12.16
CA ALA A 171 -10.52 -0.94 11.28
C ALA A 171 -9.27 -0.49 12.03
N GLU A 172 -9.40 0.54 12.89
CA GLU A 172 -8.34 1.04 13.74
C GLU A 172 -7.89 -0.02 14.76
N ALA A 173 -8.82 -0.64 15.50
CA ALA A 173 -8.52 -1.72 16.43
C ALA A 173 -7.85 -2.90 15.73
N TRP A 174 -8.32 -3.29 14.53
CA TRP A 174 -7.70 -4.35 13.73
C TRP A 174 -6.23 -4.04 13.40
N MET A 175 -5.94 -2.78 13.05
CA MET A 175 -4.60 -2.31 12.75
C MET A 175 -3.72 -2.29 14.00
N LEU A 176 -4.20 -1.71 15.10
CA LEU A 176 -3.46 -1.57 16.36
C LEU A 176 -3.07 -2.92 16.96
N GLU A 177 -3.98 -3.90 16.94
CA GLU A 177 -3.73 -5.29 17.39
C GLU A 177 -2.55 -5.94 16.65
N ARG A 178 -2.28 -5.51 15.40
CA ARG A 178 -1.26 -6.08 14.51
C ARG A 178 -0.02 -5.20 14.36
N LEU A 179 0.04 -4.08 15.07
CA LEU A 179 1.28 -3.31 15.19
C LEU A 179 2.17 -4.01 16.23
N ASN A 180 3.22 -4.66 15.75
CA ASN A 180 4.19 -5.34 16.63
C ASN A 180 5.15 -4.39 17.38
N GLY A 181 4.97 -3.08 17.23
CA GLY A 181 5.81 -2.05 17.85
C GLY A 181 7.20 -1.87 17.22
N GLU A 182 7.64 -2.79 16.36
CA GLU A 182 9.01 -2.87 15.89
C GLU A 182 9.15 -2.81 14.36
N ASP A 183 8.48 -3.70 13.62
CA ASP A 183 8.60 -3.85 12.15
C ASP A 183 7.37 -3.34 11.41
N GLY A 184 6.36 -2.87 12.13
CA GLY A 184 5.17 -2.26 11.56
C GLY A 184 4.19 -3.28 10.96
N LEU A 185 3.07 -2.76 10.47
CA LEU A 185 1.96 -3.59 10.01
C LEU A 185 2.38 -4.46 8.82
N GLY A 186 2.41 -5.78 9.02
CA GLY A 186 2.70 -6.76 7.97
C GLY A 186 4.11 -6.73 7.40
N ALA A 187 5.05 -5.97 7.98
CA ALA A 187 6.43 -5.86 7.53
C ALA A 187 6.60 -5.47 6.03
N ILE A 188 5.62 -4.77 5.45
CA ILE A 188 5.63 -4.33 4.04
C ILE A 188 5.32 -2.84 3.88
N PHE A 189 6.07 -2.16 3.01
CA PHE A 189 5.98 -0.72 2.79
C PHE A 189 4.54 -0.17 2.63
N PRO A 190 3.68 -0.72 1.74
CA PRO A 190 2.37 -0.14 1.50
C PRO A 190 1.45 -0.21 2.73
N ALA A 191 1.54 -1.27 3.54
CA ALA A 191 0.74 -1.41 4.75
C ALA A 191 1.22 -0.44 5.83
N MET A 192 2.54 -0.31 6.01
CA MET A 192 3.12 0.58 6.99
C MET A 192 2.83 2.06 6.73
N VAL A 193 2.99 2.52 5.48
CA VAL A 193 2.73 3.93 5.13
C VAL A 193 1.24 4.25 5.31
N ASN A 194 0.35 3.37 4.86
CA ASN A 194 -1.08 3.56 5.06
C ASN A 194 -1.46 3.57 6.54
N ALA A 195 -0.83 2.71 7.36
CA ALA A 195 -1.07 2.67 8.80
C ALA A 195 -0.61 3.95 9.50
N LEU A 196 0.58 4.46 9.16
CA LEU A 196 1.10 5.72 9.69
C LEU A 196 0.15 6.89 9.35
N GLU A 197 -0.29 6.98 8.10
CA GLU A 197 -1.21 8.03 7.65
C GLU A 197 -2.60 7.86 8.30
N ALA A 198 -3.10 6.64 8.43
CA ALA A 198 -4.37 6.38 9.10
C ALA A 198 -4.34 6.83 10.57
N LEU A 199 -3.26 6.51 11.31
CA LEU A 199 -3.07 6.99 12.69
C LEU A 199 -3.04 8.53 12.75
N SER A 200 -2.33 9.18 11.82
CA SER A 200 -2.28 10.65 11.72
C SER A 200 -3.68 11.25 11.55
N VAL A 201 -4.49 10.68 10.66
CA VAL A 201 -5.83 11.16 10.33
C VAL A 201 -6.83 10.85 11.44
N ARG A 202 -6.62 9.77 12.20
CA ARG A 202 -7.37 9.43 13.42
C ARG A 202 -6.97 10.27 14.64
N GLY A 203 -6.09 11.26 14.48
CA GLY A 203 -5.78 12.25 15.51
C GLY A 203 -4.66 11.83 16.47
N TYR A 204 -3.94 10.75 16.19
CA TYR A 204 -2.80 10.34 17.02
C TYR A 204 -1.70 11.41 16.92
N SER A 205 -1.28 11.94 18.08
CA SER A 205 -0.13 12.86 18.16
C SER A 205 1.12 12.25 17.51
N PRO A 206 1.99 13.04 16.85
CA PRO A 206 3.30 12.59 16.38
C PRO A 206 4.10 11.82 17.44
N ASP A 207 3.91 12.15 18.72
CA ASP A 207 4.61 11.51 19.85
C ASP A 207 3.94 10.24 20.39
N HIS A 208 2.73 9.91 19.90
CA HIS A 208 2.01 8.73 20.36
C HIS A 208 2.82 7.45 20.05
N PRO A 209 2.96 6.49 21.00
CA PRO A 209 3.78 5.30 20.83
C PRO A 209 3.54 4.52 19.53
N HIS A 210 2.27 4.25 19.19
CA HIS A 210 1.92 3.59 17.91
C HIS A 210 2.37 4.36 16.67
N ARG A 211 2.22 5.69 16.65
CA ARG A 211 2.59 6.51 15.49
C ARG A 211 4.11 6.63 15.35
N ARG A 212 4.83 6.80 16.47
CA ARG A 212 6.30 6.76 16.50
C ARG A 212 6.83 5.39 16.05
N GLY A 213 6.23 4.31 16.55
CA GLY A 213 6.58 2.94 16.16
C GLY A 213 6.40 2.71 14.66
N ALA A 214 5.24 3.09 14.11
CA ALA A 214 4.98 2.98 12.67
C ALA A 214 5.98 3.80 11.82
N LYS A 215 6.33 5.01 12.26
CA LYS A 215 7.36 5.83 11.59
C LYS A 215 8.74 5.15 11.63
N ARG A 216 9.18 4.65 12.78
CA ARG A 216 10.46 3.95 12.91
C ARG A 216 10.52 2.69 12.06
N ALA A 217 9.43 1.93 11.98
CA ALA A 217 9.34 0.75 11.12
C ALA A 217 9.54 1.11 9.63
N LEU A 218 8.98 2.24 9.17
CA LEU A 218 9.22 2.75 7.82
C LEU A 218 10.67 3.19 7.61
N GLU A 219 11.27 3.87 8.59
CA GLU A 219 12.68 4.30 8.53
C GLU A 219 13.63 3.11 8.38
N LYS A 220 13.32 1.95 8.98
CA LYS A 220 14.09 0.69 8.78
C LYS A 220 14.11 0.18 7.33
N LEU A 221 13.12 0.55 6.51
CA LEU A 221 13.07 0.18 5.10
C LEU A 221 13.98 1.05 4.23
N LEU A 222 14.37 2.22 4.72
CA LEU A 222 15.27 3.13 4.02
C LEU A 222 16.70 2.60 4.09
N VAL A 223 17.37 2.65 2.95
CA VAL A 223 18.80 2.42 2.82
C VAL A 223 19.37 3.69 2.18
N GLU A 224 20.31 4.32 2.88
CA GLU A 224 20.92 5.57 2.48
C GLU A 224 22.43 5.37 2.39
N ASP A 225 22.97 5.63 1.21
CA ASP A 225 24.39 5.66 0.90
C ASP A 225 24.80 7.10 0.56
N TYR A 226 26.11 7.37 0.44
CA TYR A 226 26.62 8.73 0.14
C TYR A 226 26.01 9.38 -1.11
N SER A 227 25.65 8.58 -2.12
CA SER A 227 25.18 9.06 -3.43
C SER A 227 23.73 8.71 -3.74
N SER A 228 23.03 7.91 -2.92
CA SER A 228 21.67 7.47 -3.21
C SER A 228 20.90 7.04 -1.97
N ALA A 229 19.58 7.12 -2.04
CA ALA A 229 18.68 6.57 -1.05
C ALA A 229 17.58 5.77 -1.74
N TYR A 230 17.20 4.63 -1.18
CA TYR A 230 16.07 3.83 -1.66
C TYR A 230 15.28 3.20 -0.52
N CYS A 231 14.00 2.93 -0.78
CA CYS A 231 13.11 2.27 0.16
C CYS A 231 12.86 0.83 -0.27
N ARG A 232 13.19 -0.12 0.61
CA ARG A 232 12.92 -1.53 0.38
C ARG A 232 11.43 -1.83 0.55
N PRO A 233 10.83 -2.69 -0.27
CA PRO A 233 9.42 -3.07 -0.10
C PRO A 233 9.18 -3.88 1.18
N CYS A 234 10.17 -4.67 1.60
CA CYS A 234 10.23 -5.48 2.83
C CYS A 234 11.69 -5.89 3.11
N VAL A 235 11.92 -6.61 4.21
CA VAL A 235 13.20 -7.26 4.52
C VAL A 235 13.10 -8.78 4.36
N SER A 236 14.17 -9.41 3.88
CA SER A 236 14.22 -10.84 3.53
C SER A 236 15.16 -11.65 4.44
N THR A 237 15.60 -11.11 5.57
CA THR A 237 16.72 -11.68 6.36
C THR A 237 16.51 -13.15 6.73
N VAL A 238 15.33 -13.54 7.23
CA VAL A 238 15.04 -14.95 7.57
C VAL A 238 15.15 -15.86 6.34
N TRP A 239 14.62 -15.41 5.21
CA TRP A 239 14.64 -16.15 3.95
C TRP A 239 16.08 -16.31 3.43
N ASP A 240 16.84 -15.21 3.41
CA ASP A 240 18.21 -15.19 2.91
C ASP A 240 19.15 -16.03 3.78
N THR A 241 19.01 -15.97 5.11
CA THR A 241 19.81 -16.78 6.04
C THR A 241 19.52 -18.27 5.86
N ALA A 242 18.26 -18.66 5.71
CA ALA A 242 17.90 -20.07 5.49
C ALA A 242 18.46 -20.62 4.18
N LEU A 243 18.30 -19.88 3.07
CA LEU A 243 18.84 -20.29 1.76
C LEU A 243 20.37 -20.34 1.74
N ALA A 244 21.03 -19.34 2.34
CA ALA A 244 22.48 -19.36 2.48
C ALA A 244 22.94 -20.57 3.31
N GLY A 245 22.22 -20.88 4.40
CA GLY A 245 22.49 -22.06 5.22
C GLY A 245 22.39 -23.37 4.46
N LEU A 246 21.45 -23.50 3.52
CA LEU A 246 21.34 -24.68 2.64
C LEU A 246 22.54 -24.79 1.69
N ALA A 247 22.90 -23.70 1.02
CA ALA A 247 24.06 -23.68 0.11
C ALA A 247 25.38 -24.02 0.83
N MET A 248 25.54 -23.54 2.06
CA MET A 248 26.72 -23.84 2.90
C MET A 248 26.77 -25.31 3.34
N GLN A 249 25.61 -25.94 3.55
CA GLN A 249 25.54 -27.38 3.84
C GLN A 249 25.91 -28.24 2.63
N GLU A 250 25.51 -27.82 1.42
CA GLU A 250 25.87 -28.50 0.17
C GLU A 250 27.36 -28.40 -0.16
N GLU A 251 28.00 -27.24 0.09
CA GLU A 251 29.44 -27.07 -0.09
C GLU A 251 30.24 -27.98 0.86
N GLY A 252 29.83 -28.08 2.12
CA GLY A 252 30.22 -29.16 3.03
C GLY A 252 31.60 -29.05 3.67
N SER A 253 32.42 -28.03 3.40
CA SER A 253 33.69 -27.78 4.09
C SER A 253 33.49 -27.46 5.57
N ALA A 254 34.55 -27.59 6.37
CA ALA A 254 34.49 -27.23 7.80
C ALA A 254 34.09 -25.76 8.01
N GLY A 255 34.56 -24.86 7.15
CA GLY A 255 34.23 -23.44 7.18
C GLY A 255 32.75 -23.17 6.86
N ALA A 256 32.21 -23.80 5.82
CA ALA A 256 30.81 -23.64 5.44
C ALA A 256 29.87 -24.26 6.47
N ARG A 257 30.20 -25.43 7.03
CA ARG A 257 29.42 -26.03 8.14
C ARG A 257 29.38 -25.10 9.35
N ALA A 258 30.51 -24.51 9.73
CA ALA A 258 30.55 -23.54 10.82
C ALA A 258 29.73 -22.28 10.50
N ALA A 259 29.71 -21.82 9.25
CA ALA A 259 28.87 -20.70 8.83
C ALA A 259 27.37 -21.04 8.86
N ALA A 260 26.98 -22.23 8.40
CA ALA A 260 25.62 -22.72 8.46
C ALA A 260 25.11 -22.80 9.90
N LEU A 261 25.93 -23.33 10.83
CA LEU A 261 25.59 -23.41 12.26
C LEU A 261 25.29 -22.03 12.85
N ARG A 262 26.13 -21.03 12.60
CA ARG A 262 25.86 -19.64 13.06
C ARG A 262 24.55 -19.09 12.50
N GLY A 263 24.23 -19.41 11.24
CA GLY A 263 22.95 -19.04 10.62
C GLY A 263 21.76 -19.69 11.33
N LEU A 264 21.87 -20.96 11.69
CA LEU A 264 20.84 -21.70 12.43
C LEU A 264 20.67 -21.18 13.86
N GLU A 265 21.77 -20.92 14.57
CA GLU A 265 21.76 -20.30 15.91
C GLU A 265 21.08 -18.91 15.90
N TRP A 266 21.24 -18.16 14.80
CA TRP A 266 20.53 -16.90 14.62
C TRP A 266 19.03 -17.09 14.29
N LEU A 267 18.67 -18.14 13.54
CA LEU A 267 17.28 -18.45 13.18
C LEU A 267 16.47 -19.02 14.35
N GLU A 268 17.07 -19.83 15.21
CA GLU A 268 16.41 -20.50 16.34
C GLU A 268 15.55 -19.57 17.21
N PRO A 269 16.04 -18.43 17.76
CA PRO A 269 15.22 -17.55 18.58
C PRO A 269 14.14 -16.77 17.80
N ARG A 270 14.07 -16.92 16.47
CA ARG A 270 13.07 -16.26 15.59
C ARG A 270 11.95 -17.21 15.18
N GLN A 271 12.01 -18.46 15.62
CA GLN A 271 10.91 -19.39 15.46
C GLN A 271 9.72 -18.89 16.28
N LEU A 272 8.58 -18.69 15.62
CA LEU A 272 7.31 -18.47 16.29
C LEU A 272 6.89 -19.80 16.96
N LEU A 273 6.44 -19.74 18.21
CA LEU A 273 6.07 -20.90 19.01
C LEU A 273 4.58 -20.90 19.36
N ASP A 274 4.15 -19.91 20.15
CA ASP A 274 2.75 -19.76 20.61
C ASP A 274 2.15 -18.37 20.30
N ASP A 275 2.82 -17.59 19.47
CA ASP A 275 2.43 -16.24 19.07
C ASP A 275 1.06 -16.22 18.37
N PRO A 276 0.20 -15.24 18.69
CA PRO A 276 -1.08 -15.09 18.03
C PRO A 276 -0.89 -14.69 16.56
N GLY A 277 -1.60 -15.37 15.65
CA GLY A 277 -1.55 -15.06 14.22
C GLY A 277 -2.90 -15.17 13.53
N ASP A 278 -3.09 -14.39 12.45
CA ASP A 278 -4.33 -14.35 11.68
C ASP A 278 -4.73 -15.72 11.10
N TRP A 279 -3.78 -16.64 10.93
CA TRP A 279 -4.03 -18.02 10.49
C TRP A 279 -4.88 -18.82 11.50
N ARG A 280 -4.89 -18.44 12.81
CA ARG A 280 -5.78 -19.02 13.83
C ARG A 280 -7.27 -18.84 13.50
N THR A 281 -7.60 -17.84 12.69
CA THR A 281 -8.97 -17.64 12.15
C THR A 281 -9.50 -18.85 11.36
N ARG A 282 -8.60 -19.63 10.74
CA ARG A 282 -8.96 -20.86 9.98
C ARG A 282 -8.45 -22.14 10.66
N ARG A 283 -7.47 -22.02 11.55
CA ARG A 283 -6.86 -23.12 12.31
C ARG A 283 -6.74 -22.73 13.79
N PRO A 284 -7.85 -22.74 14.55
CA PRO A 284 -7.88 -22.17 15.91
C PRO A 284 -6.90 -22.79 16.90
N HIS A 285 -6.55 -24.06 16.70
CA HIS A 285 -5.67 -24.85 17.58
C HIS A 285 -4.27 -25.07 17.02
N LEU A 286 -3.95 -24.53 15.84
CA LEU A 286 -2.57 -24.59 15.37
C LEU A 286 -1.75 -23.65 16.30
N PRO A 287 -0.57 -24.05 16.79
CA PRO A 287 0.37 -23.17 17.47
C PRO A 287 1.09 -22.26 16.48
N GLY A 288 1.68 -21.19 17.00
CA GLY A 288 2.11 -20.03 16.22
C GLY A 288 3.53 -19.68 16.40
#